data_AF-A0A3L9M0D7-F1
#
_entry.id   AF-A0A3L9M0D7-F1
#
_cell.length_a   1.000
_cell.length_b   1.000
_cell.length_c   1.000
_cell.angle_alpha   90.00
_cell.angle_beta   90.00
_cell.angle_gamma   90.00
#
_symmetry.space_group_name_H-M   'P 1'
#
loop_
_entity.id
_entity.type
_entity.pdbx_description
1 polymer ?
#
loop_
_entity_poly.entity_id
_entity_poly.type
_entity_poly.pdbx_seq_one_letter_code
_entity_poly.pdbx_strand_id
1 'polypeptide(L)'
;MDDSSAGALIGIVMSVVVLGILFMVTRMGASGEMGRNGAVGIRTKATKRSDAAWRAGHAAALPVARTACLAILVLDLVCLALVFLGPAGLVPWLGVIPSVAILAAAVPLVLAAKKGADGAA
;
A
#
# COMPACT_ATOMS: atom_id res chain seq x y z
N MET A 1 27.97 0.72 10.32
CA MET A 1 26.67 0.18 9.89
C MET A 1 26.94 -1.22 9.41
N ASP A 2 26.37 -2.23 10.05
CA ASP A 2 26.51 -3.62 9.62
C ASP A 2 25.50 -3.96 8.51
N ASP A 3 25.67 -5.11 7.87
CA ASP A 3 24.82 -5.56 6.75
C ASP A 3 23.35 -5.67 7.15
N SER A 4 23.07 -5.99 8.41
CA SER A 4 21.70 -6.10 8.94
C SER A 4 21.01 -4.73 9.01
N SER A 5 21.74 -3.72 9.47
CA SER A 5 21.28 -2.33 9.51
C SER A 5 21.05 -1.78 8.10
N ALA A 6 21.95 -2.08 7.16
CA ALA A 6 21.80 -1.70 5.76
C ALA A 6 20.54 -2.34 5.15
N GLY A 7 20.35 -3.64 5.35
CA GLY A 7 19.16 -4.36 4.87
C GLY A 7 17.85 -3.80 5.45
N ALA A 8 17.83 -3.48 6.75
CA ALA A 8 16.68 -2.88 7.40
C ALA A 8 16.32 -1.52 6.78
N LEU A 9 17.31 -0.64 6.59
CA LEU A 9 17.11 0.68 5.99
C LEU A 9 16.59 0.58 4.54
N ILE A 10 17.15 -0.34 3.74
CA ILE A 10 16.66 -0.60 2.39
C ILE A 10 15.19 -1.03 2.42
N GLY A 11 14.82 -1.96 3.31
CA GLY A 11 13.44 -2.42 3.47
C GLY A 11 12.47 -1.28 3.81
N ILE A 12 12.84 -0.42 4.76
CA ILE A 12 12.04 0.74 5.18
C ILE A 12 11.90 1.75 4.04
N VAL A 13 12.99 2.09 3.33
CA VAL A 13 12.92 3.01 2.18
C VAL A 13 12.03 2.45 1.08
N MET A 14 12.16 1.15 0.77
CA MET A 14 11.32 0.49 -0.23
C MET A 14 9.85 0.45 0.19
N SER A 15 9.56 0.29 1.48
CA SER A 15 8.20 0.42 2.02
C SER A 15 7.59 1.78 1.66
N VAL A 16 8.29 2.89 1.97
CA VAL A 16 7.81 4.25 1.66
C VAL A 16 7.54 4.44 0.16
N VAL A 17 8.42 3.94 -0.70
CA VAL A 17 8.22 3.98 -2.17
C VAL A 17 6.95 3.22 -2.57
N VAL A 18 6.76 2.00 -2.05
CA VAL A 18 5.59 1.17 -2.35
C VAL A 18 4.29 1.82 -1.86
N LEU A 19 4.29 2.44 -0.66
CA LEU A 19 3.15 3.19 -0.15
C LEU A 19 2.79 4.37 -1.05
N GLY A 20 3.80 5.12 -1.51
CA GLY A 20 3.61 6.20 -2.48
C GLY A 20 2.95 5.72 -3.78
N ILE A 21 3.44 4.62 -4.34
CA ILE A 21 2.87 4.00 -5.54
C ILE A 21 1.43 3.53 -5.29
N LEU A 22 1.17 2.83 -4.18
CA LEU A 22 -0.16 2.33 -3.81
C LEU A 22 -1.18 3.48 -3.73
N PHE A 23 -0.82 4.53 -3.02
CA PHE A 23 -1.68 5.70 -2.85
C PHE A 23 -1.91 6.43 -4.18
N MET A 24 -0.84 6.69 -4.93
CA MET A 24 -0.90 7.40 -6.21
C MET A 24 -1.77 6.65 -7.23
N VAL A 25 -1.52 5.35 -7.42
CA VAL A 25 -2.29 4.50 -8.34
C VAL A 25 -3.76 4.45 -7.92
N THR A 26 -4.05 4.34 -6.62
CA THR A 26 -5.43 4.35 -6.13
C THR A 26 -6.12 5.69 -6.40
N ARG A 27 -5.43 6.81 -6.17
CA ARG A 27 -5.94 8.17 -6.45
C ARG A 27 -6.18 8.40 -7.94
N MET A 28 -5.26 7.98 -8.80
CA MET A 28 -5.37 8.10 -10.26
C MET A 28 -6.54 7.27 -10.80
N GLY A 29 -6.75 6.05 -10.27
CA GLY A 29 -7.91 5.23 -10.60
C GLY A 29 -9.24 5.87 -10.18
N ALA A 30 -9.27 6.54 -9.02
CA ALA A 30 -10.46 7.22 -8.50
C ALA A 30 -10.80 8.50 -9.28
N SER A 31 -9.80 9.27 -9.68
CA SER A 31 -9.95 10.52 -10.44
C SER A 31 -10.20 10.31 -11.94
N GLY A 32 -9.98 9.10 -12.45
CA GLY A 32 -10.10 8.80 -13.87
C GLY A 32 -8.88 9.20 -14.70
N GLU A 33 -7.80 9.68 -14.07
CA GLU A 33 -6.51 9.94 -14.72
C GLU A 33 -5.90 8.64 -15.30
N MET A 34 -6.30 7.49 -14.75
CA MET A 34 -5.90 6.17 -15.23
C MET A 34 -7.09 5.43 -15.83
N GLY A 35 -7.02 5.15 -17.14
CA GLY A 35 -8.00 4.31 -17.83
C GLY A 35 -8.04 2.89 -17.26
N ARG A 36 -9.17 2.20 -17.40
CA ARG A 36 -9.40 0.83 -16.92
C ARG A 36 -8.40 -0.22 -17.45
N ASN A 37 -7.70 0.09 -18.55
CA ASN A 37 -6.66 -0.74 -19.16
C ASN A 37 -5.22 -0.34 -18.74
N GLY A 38 -5.06 0.44 -17.68
CA GLY A 38 -3.73 0.75 -17.13
C GLY A 38 -2.97 -0.53 -16.71
N ALA A 39 -1.64 -0.50 -16.82
CA ALA A 39 -0.79 -1.60 -16.38
C ALA A 39 -0.84 -1.84 -14.86
N VAL A 40 -1.28 -0.84 -14.09
CA VAL A 40 -1.29 -0.79 -12.63
C VAL A 40 -2.71 -0.52 -12.09
N GLY A 41 -2.98 -0.87 -10.82
CA GLY A 41 -4.28 -0.66 -10.17
C GLY A 41 -4.84 -1.90 -9.46
N ILE A 42 -5.98 -1.74 -8.79
CA ILE A 42 -6.68 -2.83 -8.10
C ILE A 42 -7.51 -3.61 -9.14
N ARG A 43 -6.93 -4.67 -9.70
CA ARG A 43 -7.46 -5.39 -10.88
C ARG A 43 -8.24 -6.65 -10.50
N THR A 44 -9.49 -6.48 -10.08
CA THR A 44 -10.43 -7.58 -9.81
C THR A 44 -11.40 -7.79 -10.97
N LYS A 45 -12.20 -8.87 -10.96
CA LYS A 45 -13.29 -9.03 -11.94
C LYS A 45 -14.30 -7.87 -11.87
N ALA A 46 -14.61 -7.39 -10.66
CA ALA A 46 -15.54 -6.29 -10.44
C ALA A 46 -15.02 -4.95 -10.99
N THR A 47 -13.80 -4.55 -10.62
CA THR A 47 -13.21 -3.26 -11.02
C THR A 47 -12.91 -3.18 -12.52
N LYS A 48 -12.69 -4.32 -13.20
CA LYS A 48 -12.45 -4.37 -14.65
C LYS A 48 -13.72 -4.43 -15.51
N ARG A 49 -14.92 -4.48 -14.92
CA ARG A 49 -16.17 -4.67 -15.68
C ARG A 49 -16.53 -3.48 -16.57
N SER A 50 -16.34 -2.26 -16.07
CA SER A 50 -16.64 -1.01 -16.77
C SER A 50 -15.79 0.14 -16.23
N ASP A 51 -15.68 1.24 -16.96
CA ASP A 51 -14.92 2.42 -16.50
C ASP A 51 -15.56 3.05 -15.25
N ALA A 52 -16.90 2.93 -15.12
CA ALA A 52 -17.63 3.33 -13.92
C ALA A 52 -17.24 2.46 -12.72
N ALA A 53 -17.22 1.13 -12.89
CA ALA A 53 -16.79 0.20 -11.84
C ALA A 53 -15.31 0.38 -11.47
N TRP A 54 -14.45 0.73 -12.44
CA TRP A 54 -13.05 1.06 -12.19
C TRP A 54 -12.92 2.28 -11.27
N ARG A 55 -13.57 3.40 -11.63
CA ARG A 55 -13.54 4.63 -10.84
C ARG A 55 -14.17 4.45 -9.47
N ALA A 56 -15.36 3.84 -9.39
CA ALA A 56 -16.08 3.62 -8.15
C ALA A 56 -15.30 2.71 -7.19
N GLY A 57 -14.67 1.65 -7.70
CA GLY A 57 -13.82 0.78 -6.89
C GLY A 57 -12.61 1.50 -6.32
N HIS A 58 -11.87 2.24 -7.14
CA HIS A 58 -10.71 2.99 -6.63
C HIS A 58 -11.12 4.14 -5.69
N ALA A 59 -12.26 4.80 -5.94
CA ALA A 59 -12.79 5.81 -5.03
C ALA A 59 -13.15 5.22 -3.66
N ALA A 60 -13.75 4.03 -3.62
CA ALA A 60 -14.06 3.32 -2.38
C ALA A 60 -12.80 2.83 -1.65
N ALA A 61 -11.75 2.46 -2.39
CA ALA A 61 -10.48 2.03 -1.81
C ALA A 61 -9.62 3.19 -1.31
N LEU A 62 -9.77 4.40 -1.86
CA LEU A 62 -8.94 5.56 -1.52
C LEU A 62 -8.89 5.92 -0.02
N PRO A 63 -10.01 6.01 0.74
CA PRO A 63 -9.94 6.27 2.17
C PRO A 63 -9.22 5.14 2.94
N VAL A 64 -9.41 3.88 2.52
CA VAL A 64 -8.71 2.73 3.11
C VAL A 64 -7.21 2.80 2.83
N ALA A 65 -6.84 3.11 1.59
CA ALA A 65 -5.44 3.30 1.19
C ALA A 65 -4.79 4.43 1.99
N ARG A 66 -5.48 5.56 2.20
CA ARG A 66 -4.98 6.68 3.00
C ARG A 66 -4.69 6.26 4.44
N THR A 67 -5.65 5.61 5.10
CA THR A 67 -5.48 5.14 6.49
C THR A 67 -4.37 4.10 6.60
N ALA A 68 -4.33 3.13 5.68
CA ALA A 68 -3.29 2.10 5.67
C ALA A 68 -1.89 2.71 5.44
N CYS A 69 -1.74 3.60 4.46
CA CYS A 69 -0.45 4.25 4.19
C CYS A 69 0.02 5.08 5.39
N LEU A 70 -0.86 5.84 6.03
CA LEU A 70 -0.50 6.61 7.23
C LEU A 70 -0.08 5.69 8.39
N ALA A 71 -0.83 4.61 8.63
CA ALA A 71 -0.50 3.66 9.69
C ALA A 71 0.86 2.97 9.44
N ILE A 72 1.13 2.57 8.19
CA ILE A 72 2.40 1.92 7.83
C ILE A 72 3.55 2.93 7.85
N LEU A 73 3.34 4.21 7.47
CA LEU A 73 4.37 5.24 7.61
C LEU A 73 4.76 5.46 9.09
N VAL A 74 3.79 5.45 10.00
CA VAL A 74 4.08 5.52 11.44
C VAL A 74 4.86 4.28 11.89
N LEU A 75 4.51 3.10 11.40
CA LEU A 75 5.26 1.88 11.65
C LEU A 75 6.69 1.95 11.11
N ASP A 76 6.89 2.49 9.90
CA ASP A 76 8.22 2.71 9.31
C ASP A 76 9.07 3.63 10.19
N LEU A 77 8.50 4.69 10.75
CA LEU A 77 9.22 5.57 11.69
C LEU A 77 9.61 4.86 12.99
N VAL A 78 8.73 4.00 13.52
CA VAL A 78 9.04 3.18 14.70
C VAL A 78 10.16 2.18 14.38
N CYS A 79 10.06 1.48 13.25
CA CYS A 79 11.11 0.57 12.79
C CYS A 79 12.44 1.30 12.59
N LEU A 80 12.43 2.49 11.97
CA LEU A 80 13.61 3.31 11.77
C LEU A 80 14.26 3.70 13.10
N ALA A 81 13.48 4.15 14.09
CA ALA A 81 14.00 4.46 15.42
C ALA A 81 14.64 3.22 16.08
N LEU A 82 14.01 2.05 15.94
CA LEU A 82 14.50 0.79 16.49
C LEU A 82 15.76 0.26 15.80
N VAL A 83 16.05 0.67 14.55
CA VAL A 83 17.34 0.34 13.91
C VAL A 83 18.50 0.98 14.70
N PHE A 84 18.31 2.17 15.26
CA PHE A 84 19.37 2.90 15.97
C PHE A 84 19.33 2.73 17.50
N LEU A 85 18.13 2.53 18.06
CA LEU A 85 17.89 2.52 19.50
C LEU A 85 17.49 1.14 20.05
N GLY A 86 17.19 0.20 19.16
CA GLY A 86 16.63 -1.10 19.52
C GLY A 86 17.69 -2.19 19.77
N PRO A 87 17.25 -3.35 20.29
CA PRO A 87 18.12 -4.53 20.44
C PRO A 87 18.68 -4.99 19.10
N ALA A 88 19.99 -5.28 19.05
CA ALA A 88 20.67 -5.72 17.83
C ALA A 88 20.03 -6.94 17.15
N GLY A 89 19.47 -7.88 17.94
CA GLY A 89 18.79 -9.07 17.43
C GLY A 89 17.48 -8.78 16.67
N LEU A 90 16.89 -7.59 16.82
CA LEU A 90 15.67 -7.20 16.08
C LEU A 90 15.98 -6.59 14.72
N VAL A 91 17.17 -6.00 14.54
CA VAL A 91 17.52 -5.20 13.36
C VAL A 91 17.23 -5.90 12.03
N PRO A 92 17.57 -7.20 11.82
CA PRO A 92 17.29 -7.89 10.56
C PRO A 92 15.80 -7.93 10.19
N TRP A 93 14.91 -7.90 11.19
CA TRP A 93 13.46 -8.01 11.00
C TRP A 93 12.78 -6.67 10.71
N LEU A 94 13.41 -5.55 11.08
CA LEU A 94 12.81 -4.21 10.98
C LEU A 94 12.55 -3.78 9.53
N GLY A 95 13.29 -4.31 8.55
CA GLY A 95 13.00 -4.09 7.13
C GLY A 95 11.89 -4.97 6.56
N VAL A 96 11.57 -6.09 7.22
CA VAL A 96 10.56 -7.06 6.78
C VAL A 96 9.16 -6.71 7.31
N ILE A 97 9.08 -6.20 8.54
CA ILE A 97 7.83 -5.88 9.22
C ILE A 97 6.91 -4.95 8.39
N PRO A 98 7.39 -3.82 7.83
CA PRO A 98 6.57 -2.95 7.00
C PRO A 98 6.06 -3.64 5.72
N SER A 99 6.89 -4.49 5.12
CA SER A 99 6.52 -5.27 3.93
C SER A 99 5.35 -6.22 4.21
N VAL A 100 5.36 -6.89 5.38
CA VAL A 100 4.24 -7.73 5.83
C VAL A 100 2.98 -6.90 6.06
N ALA A 101 3.11 -5.71 6.66
CA ALA A 101 1.99 -4.80 6.88
C ALA A 101 1.36 -4.32 5.55
N ILE A 102 2.18 -4.03 4.53
CA ILE A 102 1.71 -3.70 3.17
C ILE A 102 0.91 -4.85 2.57
N LEU A 103 1.42 -6.08 2.66
CA LEU A 103 0.72 -7.26 2.15
C LEU A 103 -0.62 -7.48 2.87
N ALA A 104 -0.65 -7.29 4.19
CA ALA A 104 -1.89 -7.38 4.97
C ALA A 104 -2.91 -6.29 4.56
N ALA A 105 -2.44 -5.06 4.30
CA ALA A 105 -3.28 -3.95 3.88
C ALA A 105 -3.91 -4.17 2.49
N ALA A 106 -3.33 -5.02 1.63
CA ALA A 106 -3.90 -5.33 0.33
C ALA A 106 -5.32 -5.93 0.43
N VAL A 107 -5.62 -6.71 1.47
CA VAL A 107 -6.92 -7.35 1.67
C VAL A 107 -8.05 -6.31 1.82
N PRO A 108 -8.05 -5.41 2.82
CA PRO A 108 -9.10 -4.41 2.96
C PRO A 108 -9.19 -3.46 1.75
N LEU A 109 -8.08 -3.13 1.09
CA LEU A 109 -8.09 -2.33 -0.15
C LEU A 109 -8.88 -3.04 -1.26
N VAL A 110 -8.58 -4.33 -1.50
CA VAL A 110 -9.27 -5.14 -2.52
C VAL A 110 -10.75 -5.32 -2.19
N LEU A 111 -11.08 -5.53 -0.92
CA LEU A 111 -12.47 -5.68 -0.47
C LEU A 111 -13.27 -4.38 -0.66
N ALA A 112 -12.69 -3.23 -0.28
CA ALA A 112 -13.31 -1.93 -0.49
C ALA A 112 -13.49 -1.63 -1.98
N ALA A 113 -12.47 -1.91 -2.79
CA ALA A 113 -12.53 -1.73 -4.24
C ALA A 113 -13.61 -2.58 -4.90
N LYS A 114 -13.72 -3.85 -4.51
CA LYS A 114 -14.76 -4.75 -4.99
C LYS A 114 -16.15 -4.21 -4.63
N LYS A 115 -16.37 -3.84 -3.35
CA LYS A 115 -17.64 -3.30 -2.88
C LYS A 115 -18.05 -2.04 -3.65
N GLY A 116 -17.10 -1.11 -3.88
CA GLY A 116 -17.35 0.10 -4.66
C GLY A 116 -17.69 -0.19 -6.12
N ALA A 117 -16.98 -1.13 -6.75
CA ALA A 117 -17.21 -1.52 -8.14
C ALA A 117 -18.54 -2.25 -8.36
N ASP A 118 -18.93 -3.12 -7.42
CA ASP A 118 -20.19 -3.86 -7.47
C ASP A 118 -21.40 -2.91 -7.35
N GLY A 119 -21.30 -1.83 -6.55
CA GLY A 119 -22.34 -0.81 -6.41
C GLY A 119 -22.51 0.13 -7.61
N ALA A 120 -21.61 0.09 -8.58
CA ALA A 120 -21.68 0.86 -9.83
C ALA A 120 -22.17 0.01 -11.03
N ALA A 121 -22.77 -1.16 -10.75
CA ALA A 121 -23.38 -2.06 -11.74
C ALA A 121 -24.66 -1.48 -12.34
#